data_AF-A0A9R1C2V9-F1
#
_entry.id   AF-A0A9R1C2V9-F1
#
_cell.length_a   1.000
_cell.length_b   1.000
_cell.length_c   1.000
_cell.angle_alpha   90.00
_cell.angle_beta   90.00
_cell.angle_gamma   90.00
#
_symmetry.space_group_name_H-M   'P 1'
#
loop_
_entity.id
_entity.type
_entity.pdbx_description
1 polymer ?
#
loop_
_entity_poly.entity_id
_entity_poly.type
_entity_poly.pdbx_seq_one_letter_code
_entity_poly.pdbx_strand_id
1 'polypeptide(L)'
;MHPKVAPDVIFGQRDEGFQPLVDYDESGNGGKSCLAHWDYGDPRGLLCLVEELLYIEYQKKLVEKVDDARLKFEISTVLAKEGIEVSLVSSTGRSDEVKFAVPLLDLDLKMMVPGCPWKLPQKIHLQAIFPVSSSYLSVPSAPGLKLTSTPDLKSFFSVDGVKLPAWVDGMCMAEYVPTLEEDLKLQVVDASASIGCRRRFIEALAPAFGRPLEADPIFCRKATVLSISGIFTFLVHFVIPLQFPQQQPILTLQSCQHCNSQGIPITSSPNNSYPWSPRWEVTEMVDRIYDYLADECQNFKKLCSDGFPQAK
;
A
#
# COMPACT_ATOMS: atom_id res chain seq x y z
N MET A 1 32.07 7.06 -20.65
CA MET A 1 30.63 6.85 -20.43
C MET A 1 29.87 7.66 -21.47
N HIS A 2 28.88 7.08 -22.14
CA HIS A 2 28.15 7.70 -23.26
C HIS A 2 26.65 7.85 -22.93
N PRO A 3 26.26 8.82 -22.08
CA PRO A 3 24.87 8.99 -21.63
C PRO A 3 23.91 9.44 -22.75
N LYS A 4 24.44 9.77 -23.93
CA LYS A 4 23.68 10.26 -25.09
C LYS A 4 23.23 9.13 -26.03
N VAL A 5 23.74 7.92 -25.82
CA VAL A 5 23.45 6.77 -26.68
C VAL A 5 22.18 6.09 -26.19
N ALA A 6 21.40 5.56 -27.13
CA ALA A 6 20.21 4.77 -26.82
C ALA A 6 20.57 3.52 -25.99
N PRO A 7 19.66 3.04 -25.14
CA PRO A 7 19.89 1.81 -24.38
C PRO A 7 19.78 0.58 -25.29
N ASP A 8 20.52 -0.48 -24.93
CA ASP A 8 20.29 -1.82 -25.45
C ASP A 8 19.28 -2.55 -24.55
N VAL A 9 18.37 -3.34 -25.15
CA VAL A 9 17.39 -4.14 -24.43
C VAL A 9 17.69 -5.61 -24.67
N ILE A 10 17.90 -6.38 -23.60
CA ILE A 10 18.18 -7.80 -23.66
C ILE A 10 17.09 -8.54 -22.87
N PHE A 11 16.36 -9.41 -23.55
CA PHE A 11 15.39 -10.30 -22.92
C PHE A 11 16.05 -11.60 -22.48
N GLY A 12 15.50 -12.23 -21.43
CA GLY A 12 16.05 -13.47 -20.91
C GLY A 12 15.86 -14.64 -21.86
N GLN A 13 16.57 -15.74 -21.61
CA GLN A 13 16.51 -16.99 -22.41
C GLN A 13 15.08 -17.56 -22.59
N ARG A 14 14.12 -17.17 -21.75
CA ARG A 14 12.73 -17.63 -21.84
C ARG A 14 11.87 -16.84 -22.81
N ASP A 15 12.35 -15.66 -23.22
CA ASP A 15 11.67 -14.73 -24.11
C ASP A 15 12.47 -14.56 -25.42
N GLU A 16 13.26 -15.56 -25.84
CA GLU A 16 14.05 -15.49 -27.09
C GLU A 16 13.19 -15.23 -28.34
N GLY A 17 11.92 -15.64 -28.29
CA GLY A 17 10.93 -15.38 -29.34
C GLY A 17 10.27 -14.00 -29.25
N PHE A 18 10.62 -13.16 -28.28
CA PHE A 18 10.15 -11.79 -28.17
C PHE A 18 11.18 -10.84 -28.78
N GLN A 19 10.95 -10.49 -30.05
CA GLN A 19 11.83 -9.61 -30.82
C GLN A 19 11.06 -8.37 -31.31
N PRO A 20 10.49 -7.57 -30.39
CA PRO A 20 9.52 -6.53 -30.73
C PRO A 20 10.11 -5.49 -31.69
N LEU A 21 11.39 -5.16 -31.56
CA LEU A 21 12.07 -4.16 -32.42
C LEU A 21 12.34 -4.68 -33.84
N VAL A 22 12.59 -5.99 -33.99
CA VAL A 22 12.77 -6.63 -35.30
C VAL A 22 11.42 -6.72 -36.01
N ASP A 23 10.39 -7.20 -35.29
CA ASP A 23 9.02 -7.28 -35.78
C ASP A 23 8.48 -5.89 -36.19
N TYR A 24 8.84 -4.83 -35.45
CA TYR A 24 8.45 -3.45 -35.74
C TYR A 24 9.09 -2.93 -37.04
N ASP A 25 10.36 -3.25 -37.28
CA ASP A 25 11.06 -2.86 -38.51
C ASP A 25 10.54 -3.63 -39.73
N GLU A 26 10.34 -4.95 -39.60
CA GLU A 26 9.76 -5.80 -40.65
C GLU A 26 8.32 -5.38 -41.03
N SER A 27 7.56 -4.82 -40.09
CA SER A 27 6.23 -4.25 -40.34
C SER A 27 6.25 -2.90 -41.09
N GLY A 28 7.43 -2.39 -41.45
CA GLY A 28 7.62 -1.10 -42.11
C GLY A 28 7.45 0.10 -41.17
N ASN A 29 7.45 -0.12 -39.86
CA ASN A 29 7.30 0.92 -38.84
C ASN A 29 8.60 1.25 -38.11
N GLY A 30 9.75 0.67 -38.49
CA GLY A 30 11.05 0.91 -37.83
C GLY A 30 11.43 2.39 -37.73
N GLY A 31 11.14 3.18 -38.76
CA GLY A 31 11.33 4.63 -38.75
C GLY A 31 10.38 5.42 -37.84
N LYS A 32 9.43 4.77 -37.18
CA LYS A 32 8.53 5.37 -36.17
C LYS A 32 8.89 4.98 -34.74
N SER A 33 9.89 4.11 -34.53
CA SER A 33 10.30 3.71 -33.18
C SER A 33 11.01 4.86 -32.46
N CYS A 34 10.80 4.97 -31.16
CA CYS A 34 11.52 5.89 -30.29
C CYS A 34 13.05 5.68 -30.32
N LEU A 35 13.55 4.48 -30.66
CA LEU A 35 14.99 4.23 -30.80
C LEU A 35 15.57 4.87 -32.07
N ALA A 36 14.80 4.91 -33.16
CA ALA A 36 15.20 5.56 -34.40
C ALA A 36 15.32 7.09 -34.25
N HIS A 37 14.61 7.65 -33.28
CA HIS A 37 14.58 9.07 -32.96
C HIS A 37 14.99 9.36 -31.51
N TRP A 38 15.93 8.57 -30.98
CA TRP A 38 16.32 8.68 -29.57
C TRP A 38 16.85 10.08 -29.24
N ASP A 39 16.15 10.76 -28.33
CA ASP A 39 16.54 12.05 -27.79
C ASP A 39 16.86 11.92 -26.31
N TYR A 40 18.15 12.01 -25.96
CA TYR A 40 18.60 12.01 -24.57
C TYR A 40 18.13 13.24 -23.77
N GLY A 41 17.66 14.29 -24.45
CA GLY A 41 17.06 15.47 -23.86
C GLY A 41 15.59 15.29 -23.46
N ASP A 42 14.88 14.30 -24.01
CA ASP A 42 13.49 14.01 -23.62
C ASP A 42 13.47 13.09 -22.38
N PRO A 43 13.02 13.57 -21.20
CA PRO A 43 12.93 12.75 -20.01
C PRO A 43 11.95 11.57 -20.14
N ARG A 44 11.11 11.53 -21.18
CA ARG A 44 10.16 10.44 -21.43
C ARG A 44 10.71 9.35 -22.37
N GLY A 45 11.86 9.56 -23.02
CA GLY A 45 12.37 8.65 -24.06
C GLY A 45 12.44 7.19 -23.61
N LEU A 46 12.89 6.94 -22.38
CA LEU A 46 12.95 5.59 -21.82
C LEU A 46 11.56 4.98 -21.56
N LEU A 47 10.58 5.79 -21.13
CA LEU A 47 9.21 5.31 -20.92
C LEU A 47 8.57 4.92 -22.25
N CYS A 48 8.72 5.77 -23.27
CA CYS A 48 8.22 5.48 -24.62
C CYS A 48 8.80 4.17 -25.16
N LEU A 49 10.10 3.93 -24.92
CA LEU A 49 10.73 2.66 -25.29
C LEU A 49 10.07 1.46 -24.60
N VAL A 50 9.86 1.54 -23.28
CA VAL A 50 9.23 0.43 -22.52
C VAL A 50 7.80 0.17 -23.00
N GLU A 51 7.04 1.22 -23.31
CA GLU A 51 5.68 1.11 -23.85
C GLU A 51 5.67 0.50 -25.27
N GLU A 52 6.65 0.84 -26.12
CA GLU A 52 6.79 0.29 -27.47
C GLU A 52 7.13 -1.20 -27.52
N LEU A 53 7.68 -1.78 -26.44
CA LEU A 53 8.00 -3.20 -26.43
C LEU A 53 6.75 -4.09 -26.54
N LEU A 54 5.57 -3.62 -26.10
CA LEU A 54 4.31 -4.39 -26.18
C LEU A 54 4.40 -5.79 -25.56
N TYR A 55 5.13 -5.91 -24.44
CA TYR A 55 5.37 -7.21 -23.79
C TYR A 55 4.08 -7.87 -23.30
N ILE A 56 3.08 -7.07 -22.91
CA ILE A 56 1.78 -7.59 -22.48
C ILE A 56 1.04 -8.29 -23.64
N GLU A 57 1.11 -7.75 -24.86
CA GLU A 57 0.54 -8.35 -26.06
C GLU A 57 1.25 -9.66 -26.42
N TYR A 58 2.57 -9.70 -26.27
CA TYR A 58 3.35 -10.93 -26.43
C TYR A 58 2.91 -12.01 -25.43
N GLN A 59 2.80 -11.64 -24.15
CA GLN A 59 2.35 -12.55 -23.09
C GLN A 59 0.92 -13.06 -23.32
N LYS A 60 0.00 -12.21 -23.78
CA LYS A 60 -1.35 -12.63 -24.20
C LYS A 60 -1.31 -13.72 -25.26
N LYS A 61 -0.49 -13.56 -26.31
CA LYS A 61 -0.31 -14.57 -27.37
C LYS A 61 0.28 -15.89 -26.87
N LEU A 62 1.15 -15.85 -25.86
CA LEU A 62 1.68 -17.08 -25.24
C LEU A 62 0.59 -17.80 -24.45
N VAL A 63 -0.18 -17.05 -23.67
CA VAL A 63 -1.26 -17.59 -22.83
C VAL A 63 -2.38 -18.18 -23.70
N GLU A 64 -2.70 -17.58 -24.85
CA GLU A 64 -3.67 -18.12 -25.82
C GLU A 64 -3.28 -19.52 -26.37
N LYS A 65 -1.98 -19.83 -26.40
CA LYS A 65 -1.46 -21.13 -26.84
C LYS A 65 -1.53 -22.21 -25.76
N VAL A 66 -1.84 -21.85 -24.52
CA VAL A 66 -1.97 -22.80 -23.41
C VAL A 66 -3.21 -23.67 -23.62
N ASP A 67 -3.00 -24.99 -23.70
CA ASP A 67 -4.11 -25.93 -23.86
C ASP A 67 -4.71 -26.36 -22.52
N ASP A 68 -5.37 -25.42 -21.86
CA ASP A 68 -6.08 -25.66 -20.60
C ASP A 68 -7.50 -25.08 -20.71
N ALA A 69 -8.50 -25.95 -20.64
CA ALA A 69 -9.91 -25.57 -20.83
C ALA A 69 -10.39 -24.58 -19.76
N ARG A 70 -9.87 -24.70 -18.53
CA ARG A 70 -10.24 -23.81 -17.43
C ARG A 70 -9.65 -22.42 -17.66
N LEU A 71 -8.37 -22.34 -18.02
CA LEU A 71 -7.72 -21.08 -18.34
C LEU A 71 -8.36 -20.39 -19.55
N LYS A 72 -8.66 -21.14 -20.63
CA LYS A 72 -9.38 -20.62 -21.80
C LYS A 72 -10.72 -19.98 -21.40
N PHE A 73 -11.46 -20.64 -20.51
CA PHE A 73 -12.71 -20.11 -19.98
C PHE A 73 -12.50 -18.80 -19.19
N GLU A 74 -11.53 -18.76 -18.27
CA GLU A 74 -11.23 -17.55 -17.49
C GLU A 74 -10.81 -16.38 -18.38
N ILE A 75 -9.94 -16.62 -19.36
CA ILE A 75 -9.53 -15.60 -20.34
C ILE A 75 -10.76 -15.09 -21.08
N SER A 76 -11.59 -15.98 -21.62
CA SER A 76 -12.77 -15.59 -22.40
C SER A 76 -13.80 -14.76 -21.60
N THR A 77 -13.88 -14.95 -20.28
CA THR A 77 -14.86 -14.28 -19.42
C THR A 77 -14.33 -12.97 -18.84
N VAL A 78 -13.02 -12.88 -18.60
CA VAL A 78 -12.39 -11.73 -17.92
C VAL A 78 -11.87 -10.66 -18.89
N LEU A 79 -11.67 -11.00 -20.17
CA LEU A 79 -11.22 -10.06 -21.22
C LEU A 79 -12.12 -8.82 -21.43
N ALA A 80 -13.35 -8.83 -20.95
CA ALA A 80 -14.25 -7.67 -21.06
C ALA A 80 -13.84 -6.48 -20.16
N LYS A 81 -13.03 -6.72 -19.11
CA LYS A 81 -12.60 -5.66 -18.19
C LYS A 81 -11.30 -5.03 -18.71
N GLU A 82 -11.30 -3.70 -18.79
CA GLU A 82 -10.15 -2.94 -19.28
C GLU A 82 -8.97 -3.00 -18.30
N GLY A 83 -7.74 -3.00 -18.84
CA GLY A 83 -6.51 -2.90 -18.05
C GLY A 83 -6.04 -4.19 -17.39
N ILE A 84 -6.63 -5.34 -17.72
CA ILE A 84 -6.12 -6.64 -17.25
C ILE A 84 -4.82 -6.98 -17.96
N GLU A 85 -3.82 -7.33 -17.15
CA GLU A 85 -2.55 -7.88 -17.61
C GLU A 85 -2.52 -9.37 -17.34
N VAL A 86 -1.89 -10.12 -18.24
CA VAL A 86 -1.73 -11.57 -18.12
C VAL A 86 -0.30 -11.96 -18.51
N SER A 87 0.26 -12.93 -17.80
CA SER A 87 1.59 -13.47 -18.09
C SER A 87 1.65 -14.97 -17.88
N LEU A 88 2.36 -15.67 -18.77
CA LEU A 88 2.77 -17.06 -18.58
C LEU A 88 4.10 -17.09 -17.86
N VAL A 89 4.16 -17.81 -16.75
CA VAL A 89 5.35 -17.96 -15.92
C VAL A 89 5.74 -19.43 -15.87
N SER A 90 6.80 -19.78 -16.60
CA SER A 90 7.43 -21.09 -16.48
C SER A 90 8.45 -21.10 -15.36
N SER A 91 8.54 -22.18 -14.59
CA SER A 91 9.57 -22.32 -13.55
C SER A 91 10.26 -23.67 -13.63
N THR A 92 11.58 -23.68 -13.41
CA THR A 92 12.37 -24.91 -13.40
C THR A 92 11.95 -25.77 -12.22
N GLY A 93 11.27 -26.88 -12.49
CA GLY A 93 10.85 -27.85 -11.47
C GLY A 93 9.43 -27.67 -10.91
N ARG A 94 8.60 -26.78 -11.48
CA ARG A 94 7.15 -26.76 -11.23
C ARG A 94 6.38 -26.64 -12.55
N SER A 95 5.09 -26.95 -12.52
CA SER A 95 4.18 -26.65 -13.63
C SER A 95 4.19 -25.17 -13.95
N ASP A 96 3.95 -24.84 -15.23
CA ASP A 96 3.76 -23.47 -15.66
C ASP A 96 2.56 -22.85 -14.93
N GLU A 97 2.59 -21.54 -14.75
CA GLU A 97 1.54 -20.76 -14.11
C GLU A 97 1.08 -19.63 -15.04
N VAL A 98 -0.23 -19.42 -15.15
CA VAL A 98 -0.78 -18.20 -15.75
C VAL A 98 -1.17 -17.25 -14.63
N LYS A 99 -0.64 -16.02 -14.69
CA LYS A 99 -0.91 -14.97 -13.71
C LYS A 99 -1.72 -13.86 -14.35
N PHE A 100 -2.83 -13.52 -13.71
CA PHE A 100 -3.63 -12.34 -14.02
C PHE A 100 -3.32 -11.25 -13.01
N ALA A 101 -3.18 -10.01 -13.49
CA ALA A 101 -3.29 -8.82 -12.67
C ALA A 101 -4.56 -8.08 -13.10
N VAL A 102 -5.58 -8.20 -12.26
CA VAL A 102 -6.90 -7.60 -12.51
C VAL A 102 -6.96 -6.28 -11.75
N PRO A 103 -7.01 -5.12 -12.42
CA PRO A 103 -7.23 -3.84 -11.74
C PRO A 103 -8.59 -3.88 -11.05
N LEU A 104 -8.62 -3.55 -9.77
CA LEU A 104 -9.83 -3.49 -8.96
C LEU A 104 -10.17 -2.02 -8.70
N LEU A 105 -11.47 -1.75 -8.60
CA LEU A 105 -12.05 -0.46 -8.26
C LEU A 105 -11.68 0.66 -9.25
N ASP A 106 -12.69 1.17 -9.94
CA ASP A 106 -12.58 2.44 -10.66
C ASP A 106 -12.97 3.60 -9.74
N LEU A 107 -12.18 3.81 -8.68
CA LEU A 107 -12.37 4.91 -7.74
C LEU A 107 -11.26 5.95 -7.91
N ASP A 108 -11.65 7.21 -7.96
CA ASP A 108 -10.70 8.31 -7.83
C ASP A 108 -10.28 8.47 -6.36
N LEU A 109 -9.34 7.60 -5.94
CA LEU A 109 -8.78 7.59 -4.59
C LEU A 109 -8.15 8.94 -4.21
N LYS A 110 -7.66 9.71 -5.19
CA LYS A 110 -7.09 11.03 -4.98
C LYS A 110 -8.15 12.04 -4.51
N MET A 111 -9.36 11.94 -5.04
CA MET A 111 -10.49 12.76 -4.61
C MET A 111 -10.99 12.39 -3.20
N MET A 112 -10.79 11.15 -2.77
CA MET A 112 -11.15 10.69 -1.43
C MET A 112 -10.18 11.17 -0.33
N VAL A 113 -8.98 11.60 -0.70
CA VAL A 113 -7.96 12.12 0.23
C VAL A 113 -7.39 13.46 -0.28
N PRO A 114 -8.09 14.57 -0.02
CA PRO A 114 -7.62 15.89 -0.45
C PRO A 114 -6.22 16.21 0.10
N GLY A 115 -5.34 16.69 -0.77
CA GLY A 115 -3.97 17.08 -0.40
C GLY A 115 -2.98 15.92 -0.31
N CYS A 116 -3.34 14.70 -0.71
CA CYS A 116 -2.40 13.58 -0.75
C CYS A 116 -1.19 13.87 -1.66
N PRO A 117 0.04 13.46 -1.29
CA PRO A 117 1.25 13.75 -2.06
C PRO A 117 1.49 12.77 -3.22
N TRP A 118 0.46 11.98 -3.59
CA TRP A 118 0.56 10.94 -4.61
C TRP A 118 0.87 11.54 -5.98
N LYS A 119 2.01 11.13 -6.55
CA LYS A 119 2.44 11.55 -7.89
C LYS A 119 1.78 10.71 -8.98
N LEU A 120 1.48 9.45 -8.68
CA LEU A 120 0.87 8.50 -9.60
C LEU A 120 -0.55 8.14 -9.16
N PRO A 121 -1.43 7.76 -10.10
CA PRO A 121 -2.72 7.18 -9.76
C PRO A 121 -2.53 5.96 -8.87
N GLN A 122 -3.29 5.90 -7.78
CA GLN A 122 -3.26 4.75 -6.88
C GLN A 122 -4.20 3.67 -7.40
N LYS A 123 -3.75 2.42 -7.38
CA LYS A 123 -4.52 1.28 -7.87
C LYS A 123 -4.38 0.10 -6.92
N ILE A 124 -5.45 -0.70 -6.84
CA ILE A 124 -5.45 -2.01 -6.20
C ILE A 124 -5.59 -3.04 -7.33
N HIS A 125 -4.85 -4.13 -7.28
CA HIS A 125 -4.97 -5.23 -8.22
C HIS A 125 -5.22 -6.55 -7.47
N LEU A 126 -6.06 -7.40 -8.03
CA LEU A 126 -6.11 -8.82 -7.70
C LEU A 126 -5.09 -9.54 -8.57
N GLN A 127 -4.12 -10.18 -7.93
CA GLN A 127 -3.27 -11.17 -8.56
C GLN A 127 -3.94 -12.54 -8.43
N ALA A 128 -4.31 -13.16 -9.56
CA ALA A 128 -4.83 -14.52 -9.61
C ALA A 128 -3.84 -15.43 -10.35
N ILE A 129 -3.39 -16.50 -9.69
CA ILE A 129 -2.34 -17.40 -10.17
C ILE A 129 -2.96 -18.78 -10.39
N PHE A 130 -3.05 -19.19 -11.64
CA PHE A 130 -3.59 -20.48 -12.03
C PHE A 130 -2.44 -21.39 -12.47
N PRO A 131 -2.27 -22.58 -11.86
CA PRO A 131 -1.34 -23.57 -12.39
C PRO A 131 -1.91 -24.15 -13.69
N VAL A 132 -1.06 -24.30 -14.70
CA VAL A 132 -1.42 -24.93 -15.97
C VAL A 132 -1.52 -26.43 -15.75
N SER A 133 -2.69 -27.00 -16.03
CA SER A 133 -2.85 -28.45 -15.97
C SER A 133 -2.26 -29.11 -17.21
N SER A 134 -1.46 -30.16 -17.02
CA SER A 134 -0.98 -31.02 -18.10
C SER A 134 -1.89 -32.21 -18.40
N SER A 135 -2.98 -32.38 -17.63
CA SER A 135 -3.88 -33.55 -17.73
C SER A 135 -5.35 -33.15 -17.67
N TYR A 136 -6.14 -33.61 -18.63
CA TYR A 136 -7.60 -33.43 -18.67
C TYR A 136 -8.35 -34.18 -17.54
N LEU A 137 -7.66 -35.02 -16.76
CA LEU A 137 -8.23 -35.82 -15.67
C LEU A 137 -8.02 -35.19 -14.29
N SER A 138 -7.27 -34.09 -14.18
CA SER A 138 -7.05 -33.43 -12.90
C SER A 138 -8.24 -32.55 -12.53
N VAL A 139 -8.63 -32.57 -11.25
CA VAL A 139 -9.60 -31.62 -10.72
C VAL A 139 -8.98 -30.23 -10.82
N PRO A 140 -9.67 -29.23 -11.39
CA PRO A 140 -9.17 -27.86 -11.45
C PRO A 140 -8.80 -27.39 -10.04
N SER A 141 -7.56 -26.97 -9.86
CA SER A 141 -7.13 -26.42 -8.58
C SER A 141 -7.58 -24.96 -8.45
N ALA A 142 -7.92 -24.55 -7.23
CA ALA A 142 -8.25 -23.17 -6.95
C ALA A 142 -7.04 -22.25 -7.23
N PRO A 143 -7.26 -21.04 -7.78
CA PRO A 143 -6.18 -20.11 -8.03
C PRO A 143 -5.56 -19.61 -6.72
N GLY A 144 -4.25 -19.32 -6.77
CA GLY A 144 -3.60 -18.52 -5.75
C GLY A 144 -4.01 -17.06 -5.88
N LEU A 145 -4.64 -16.50 -4.84
CA LEU A 145 -5.15 -15.13 -4.86
C LEU A 145 -4.35 -14.23 -3.92
N LYS A 146 -4.06 -13.01 -4.38
CA LYS A 146 -3.38 -12.00 -3.56
C LYS A 146 -3.79 -10.60 -4.01
N LEU A 147 -3.97 -9.68 -3.06
CA LEU A 147 -4.09 -8.27 -3.37
C LEU A 147 -2.72 -7.60 -3.42
N THR A 148 -2.54 -6.73 -4.40
CA THR A 148 -1.40 -5.82 -4.48
C THR A 148 -1.92 -4.41 -4.66
N SER A 149 -1.13 -3.42 -4.23
CA SER A 149 -1.47 -2.02 -4.42
C SER A 149 -0.22 -1.22 -4.78
N THR A 150 -0.44 -0.03 -5.32
CA THR A 150 0.61 0.98 -5.42
C THR A 150 1.19 1.28 -4.02
N PRO A 151 2.51 1.51 -3.89
CA PRO A 151 3.17 1.63 -2.58
C PRO A 151 2.60 2.75 -1.71
N ASP A 152 2.30 3.91 -2.31
CA ASP A 152 1.84 5.08 -1.55
C ASP A 152 0.44 4.89 -0.95
N LEU A 153 -0.36 3.97 -1.50
CA LEU A 153 -1.71 3.68 -1.01
C LEU A 153 -1.70 3.15 0.42
N LYS A 154 -0.63 2.44 0.83
CA LYS A 154 -0.50 1.86 2.18
C LYS A 154 -0.59 2.90 3.31
N SER A 155 -0.31 4.17 3.00
CA SER A 155 -0.47 5.28 3.96
C SER A 155 -1.94 5.60 4.29
N PHE A 156 -2.84 5.28 3.36
CA PHE A 156 -4.28 5.48 3.43
C PHE A 156 -5.03 4.18 3.76
N PHE A 157 -4.77 3.13 2.99
CA PHE A 157 -5.45 1.85 3.04
C PHE A 157 -4.45 0.72 2.78
N SER A 158 -4.40 -0.27 3.68
CA SER A 158 -3.50 -1.42 3.53
C SER A 158 -4.26 -2.64 3.04
N VAL A 159 -3.87 -3.14 1.86
CA VAL A 159 -4.45 -4.37 1.29
C VAL A 159 -4.00 -5.63 2.03
N ASP A 160 -2.90 -5.59 2.79
CA ASP A 160 -2.34 -6.74 3.49
C ASP A 160 -3.28 -7.29 4.58
N GLY A 161 -4.18 -6.45 5.11
CA GLY A 161 -5.17 -6.82 6.13
C GLY A 161 -6.53 -7.23 5.58
N VAL A 162 -6.73 -7.17 4.26
CA VAL A 162 -8.03 -7.48 3.64
C VAL A 162 -8.19 -8.99 3.56
N LYS A 163 -9.30 -9.48 4.11
CA LYS A 163 -9.68 -10.89 3.97
C LYS A 163 -10.31 -11.10 2.60
N LEU A 164 -9.66 -11.91 1.78
CA LEU A 164 -10.19 -12.30 0.49
C LEU A 164 -11.39 -13.27 0.66
N PRO A 165 -12.48 -13.10 -0.10
CA PRO A 165 -13.55 -14.09 -0.15
C PRO A 165 -13.02 -15.48 -0.52
N ALA A 166 -13.65 -16.53 0.00
CA ALA A 166 -13.22 -17.89 -0.29
C ALA A 166 -13.50 -18.25 -1.76
N TRP A 167 -12.56 -18.95 -2.39
CA TRP A 167 -12.79 -19.50 -3.72
C TRP A 167 -13.52 -20.84 -3.62
N VAL A 168 -14.73 -20.93 -4.18
CA VAL A 168 -15.53 -22.16 -4.18
C VAL A 168 -15.40 -22.92 -5.49
N ASP A 169 -15.59 -24.24 -5.44
CA ASP A 169 -15.47 -25.12 -6.60
C ASP A 169 -16.44 -24.70 -7.72
N GLY A 170 -15.91 -24.59 -8.94
CA GLY A 170 -16.67 -24.18 -10.12
C GLY A 170 -16.79 -22.67 -10.36
N MET A 171 -16.62 -21.85 -9.32
CA MET A 171 -16.66 -20.37 -9.43
C MET A 171 -15.60 -19.85 -10.40
N CYS A 172 -15.84 -18.75 -11.10
CA CYS A 172 -14.89 -18.12 -12.00
C CYS A 172 -14.49 -16.71 -11.57
N MET A 173 -13.45 -16.14 -12.19
CA MET A 173 -13.02 -14.78 -11.88
C MET A 173 -14.11 -13.74 -12.16
N ALA A 174 -14.92 -13.94 -13.21
CA ALA A 174 -16.03 -13.03 -13.55
C ALA A 174 -17.12 -12.98 -12.48
N GLU A 175 -17.30 -14.04 -11.69
CA GLU A 175 -18.20 -14.09 -10.53
C GLU A 175 -17.51 -13.56 -9.25
N TYR A 176 -16.22 -13.85 -9.09
CA TYR A 176 -15.46 -13.50 -7.91
C TYR A 176 -15.14 -12.00 -7.80
N VAL A 177 -14.67 -11.40 -8.90
CA VAL A 177 -14.16 -10.02 -8.93
C VAL A 177 -15.24 -9.00 -8.51
N PRO A 178 -16.50 -9.05 -8.99
CA PRO A 178 -17.51 -8.07 -8.59
C PRO A 178 -17.77 -8.07 -7.08
N THR A 179 -17.88 -9.25 -6.47
CA THR A 179 -18.10 -9.39 -5.01
C THR A 179 -16.95 -8.79 -4.22
N LEU A 180 -15.71 -9.08 -4.63
CA LEU A 180 -14.51 -8.50 -4.02
C LEU A 180 -14.45 -6.98 -4.19
N GLU A 181 -14.85 -6.45 -5.35
CA GLU A 181 -14.88 -5.00 -5.60
C GLU A 181 -15.90 -4.29 -4.69
N GLU A 182 -17.08 -4.88 -4.46
CA GLU A 182 -18.07 -4.31 -3.53
C GLU A 182 -17.53 -4.24 -2.09
N ASP A 183 -16.94 -5.33 -1.60
CA ASP A 183 -16.34 -5.39 -0.26
C ASP A 183 -15.18 -4.41 -0.10
N LEU A 184 -14.29 -4.33 -1.10
CA LEU A 184 -13.18 -3.39 -1.09
C LEU A 184 -13.66 -1.94 -1.14
N LYS A 185 -14.71 -1.65 -1.91
CA LYS A 185 -15.29 -0.30 -1.99
C LYS A 185 -15.77 0.18 -0.64
N LEU A 186 -16.48 -0.68 0.11
CA LEU A 186 -16.92 -0.36 1.47
C LEU A 186 -15.73 -0.07 2.39
N GLN A 187 -14.71 -0.93 2.39
CA GLN A 187 -13.53 -0.76 3.23
C GLN A 187 -12.72 0.51 2.89
N VAL A 188 -12.61 0.85 1.61
CA VAL A 188 -11.94 2.07 1.15
C VAL A 188 -12.70 3.33 1.57
N VAL A 189 -14.03 3.31 1.49
CA VAL A 189 -14.89 4.40 1.98
C VAL A 189 -14.75 4.56 3.50
N ASP A 190 -14.74 3.47 4.25
CA ASP A 190 -14.52 3.49 5.70
C ASP A 190 -13.12 4.04 6.06
N ALA A 191 -12.09 3.69 5.29
CA ALA A 191 -10.74 4.23 5.47
C ALA A 191 -10.70 5.76 5.27
N SER A 192 -11.44 6.28 4.28
CA SER A 192 -11.62 7.72 4.06
C SER A 192 -12.37 8.39 5.22
N ALA A 193 -13.49 7.81 5.67
CA ALA A 193 -14.23 8.31 6.81
C ALA A 193 -13.38 8.34 8.10
N SER A 194 -12.51 7.34 8.28
CA SER A 194 -11.60 7.25 9.43
C SER A 194 -10.60 8.42 9.50
N ILE A 195 -10.19 9.01 8.37
CA ILE A 195 -9.39 10.26 8.38
C ILE A 195 -10.15 11.37 9.11
N GLY A 196 -11.45 11.52 8.81
CA GLY A 196 -12.31 12.49 9.48
C GLY A 196 -12.44 12.22 10.98
N CYS A 197 -12.56 10.95 11.39
CA CYS A 197 -12.59 10.57 12.80
C CYS A 197 -11.29 10.93 13.52
N ARG A 198 -10.14 10.62 12.92
CA ARG A 198 -8.83 10.98 13.48
C ARG A 198 -8.64 12.49 13.59
N ARG A 199 -9.10 13.26 12.59
CA ARG A 199 -9.06 14.72 12.62
C ARG A 199 -9.83 15.29 13.82
N ARG A 200 -11.08 14.85 14.01
CA ARG A 200 -11.90 15.28 15.16
C ARG A 200 -11.25 14.91 16.50
N PHE A 201 -10.61 13.75 16.57
CA PHE A 201 -9.83 13.36 17.75
C PHE A 201 -8.67 14.31 18.03
N ILE A 202 -7.86 14.64 17.02
CA ILE A 202 -6.75 15.61 17.17
C ILE A 202 -7.27 16.98 17.60
N GLU A 203 -8.37 17.45 17.02
CA GLU A 203 -9.00 18.73 17.38
C GLU A 203 -9.50 18.73 18.83
N ALA A 204 -10.04 17.60 19.29
CA ALA A 204 -10.54 17.42 20.65
C ALA A 204 -9.42 17.30 21.71
N LEU A 205 -8.14 17.21 21.32
CA LEU A 205 -7.03 17.32 22.28
C LEU A 205 -6.92 18.73 22.87
N ALA A 206 -7.39 19.76 22.15
CA ALA A 206 -7.14 21.15 22.51
C ALA A 206 -7.71 21.59 23.87
N PRO A 207 -8.93 21.20 24.28
CA PRO A 207 -9.46 21.52 25.61
C PRO A 207 -8.63 20.95 26.76
N ALA A 208 -8.05 19.75 26.60
CA ALA A 208 -7.31 19.07 27.66
C ALA A 208 -5.80 19.43 27.66
N PHE A 209 -5.18 19.53 26.49
CA PHE A 209 -3.73 19.70 26.34
C PHE A 209 -3.31 21.04 25.73
N GLY A 210 -4.25 21.86 25.27
CA GLY A 210 -3.96 22.97 24.37
C GLY A 210 -3.73 22.50 22.93
N ARG A 211 -3.51 23.44 22.01
CA ARG A 211 -3.37 23.14 20.58
C ARG A 211 -2.15 22.23 20.34
N PRO A 212 -2.27 21.17 19.52
CA PRO A 212 -1.12 20.38 19.10
C PRO A 212 -0.02 21.25 18.49
N LEU A 213 1.23 20.96 18.86
CA LEU A 213 2.42 21.59 18.29
C LEU A 213 2.61 21.16 16.83
N GLU A 214 2.38 19.88 16.57
CA GLU A 214 2.47 19.28 15.25
C GLU A 214 1.32 18.28 15.07
N ALA A 215 0.77 18.19 13.87
CA ALA A 215 -0.20 17.17 13.49
C ALA A 215 -0.04 16.82 12.02
N ASP A 216 -0.27 15.55 11.68
CA ASP A 216 -0.33 15.08 10.29
C ASP A 216 -1.54 15.70 9.58
N PRO A 217 -1.33 16.59 8.59
CA PRO A 217 -2.42 17.36 7.99
C PRO A 217 -3.25 16.52 7.01
N ILE A 218 -2.72 15.40 6.52
CA ILE A 218 -3.33 14.62 5.42
C ILE A 218 -4.07 13.41 5.99
N PHE A 219 -3.35 12.50 6.67
CA PHE A 219 -3.94 11.25 7.14
C PHE A 219 -4.32 11.29 8.62
N CYS A 220 -3.93 12.35 9.33
CA CYS A 220 -4.19 12.54 10.75
C CYS A 220 -3.70 11.35 11.60
N ARG A 221 -2.56 10.74 11.23
CA ARG A 221 -2.01 9.56 11.93
C ARG A 221 -1.05 9.91 13.05
N LYS A 222 -0.68 11.18 13.17
CA LYS A 222 0.22 11.66 14.22
C LYS A 222 -0.22 13.01 14.74
N ALA A 223 -0.04 13.22 16.03
CA ALA A 223 -0.13 14.51 16.68
C ALA A 223 0.86 14.58 17.85
N THR A 224 1.37 15.77 18.15
CA THR A 224 2.24 16.01 19.30
C THR A 224 1.68 17.18 20.09
N VAL A 225 1.50 17.00 21.39
CA VAL A 225 1.10 18.07 22.32
C VAL A 225 2.17 18.29 23.38
N LEU A 226 2.22 19.51 23.93
CA LEU A 226 3.04 19.82 25.09
C LEU A 226 2.22 19.58 26.35
N SER A 227 2.78 18.87 27.32
CA SER A 227 2.16 18.64 28.63
C SER A 227 3.08 19.07 29.76
N ILE A 228 2.46 19.52 30.86
CA ILE A 228 3.16 20.09 32.02
C ILE A 228 2.57 19.47 33.28
N SER A 229 3.44 18.90 34.12
CA SER A 229 3.10 18.40 35.45
C SER A 229 4.01 19.06 36.49
N GLY A 230 3.48 20.08 37.18
CA GLY A 230 4.27 20.96 38.03
C GLY A 230 5.34 21.71 37.22
N ILE A 231 6.62 21.44 37.52
CA ILE A 231 7.78 22.00 36.78
C ILE A 231 8.28 21.07 35.66
N PHE A 232 7.76 19.85 35.58
CA PHE A 232 8.20 18.87 34.59
C PHE A 232 7.44 19.06 33.29
N THR A 233 8.16 19.36 32.21
CA THR A 233 7.61 19.61 30.88
C THR A 233 8.02 18.49 29.94
N PHE A 234 7.06 17.92 29.23
CA PHE A 234 7.28 16.81 28.31
C PHE A 234 6.32 16.89 27.12
N LEU A 235 6.70 16.25 26.02
CA LEU A 235 5.86 16.07 24.85
C LEU A 235 5.12 14.74 24.96
N VAL A 236 3.88 14.72 24.47
CA VAL A 236 3.11 13.50 24.25
C VAL A 236 2.92 13.34 22.75
N HIS A 237 3.50 12.28 22.20
CA HIS A 237 3.36 11.90 20.81
C HIS A 237 2.26 10.85 20.67
N PHE A 238 1.27 11.15 19.85
CA PHE A 238 0.19 10.27 19.48
C PHE A 238 0.52 9.63 18.13
N VAL A 239 0.48 8.30 18.07
CA VAL A 239 0.45 7.54 16.82
C VAL A 239 -0.94 6.94 16.70
N ILE A 240 -1.73 7.44 15.76
CA ILE A 240 -3.14 7.11 15.58
C ILE A 240 -3.26 6.11 14.43
N PRO A 241 -3.73 4.87 14.68
CA PRO A 241 -3.73 3.79 13.69
C PRO A 241 -4.77 4.00 12.58
N LEU A 242 -4.62 3.27 11.47
CA LEU A 242 -5.60 3.28 10.37
C LEU A 242 -6.97 2.78 10.82
N GLN A 243 -7.00 1.85 11.77
CA GLN A 243 -8.19 1.22 12.33
C GLN A 243 -8.86 2.09 13.40
N PHE A 244 -8.42 3.33 13.63
CA PHE A 244 -9.07 4.23 14.58
C PHE A 244 -10.55 4.45 14.21
N PRO A 245 -11.49 4.40 15.18
CA PRO A 245 -11.27 4.29 16.63
C PRO A 245 -11.25 2.85 17.18
N GLN A 246 -11.44 1.82 16.35
CA GLN A 246 -11.45 0.41 16.78
C GLN A 246 -10.14 -0.01 17.46
N GLN A 247 -9.02 0.54 16.98
CA GLN A 247 -7.75 0.46 17.65
C GLN A 247 -7.39 1.81 18.28
N GLN A 248 -6.98 1.79 19.55
CA GLN A 248 -6.60 2.99 20.28
C GLN A 248 -5.27 3.57 19.80
N PRO A 249 -5.05 4.90 19.98
CA PRO A 249 -3.76 5.53 19.74
C PRO A 249 -2.63 4.93 20.60
N ILE A 250 -1.41 4.98 20.09
CA ILE A 250 -0.20 4.66 20.86
C ILE A 250 0.43 5.96 21.32
N LEU A 251 0.77 6.05 22.60
CA LEU A 251 1.37 7.23 23.22
C LEU A 251 2.85 7.01 23.47
N THR A 252 3.66 8.03 23.20
CA THR A 252 5.07 8.09 23.60
C THR A 252 5.34 9.41 24.29
N LEU A 253 5.94 9.36 25.48
CA LEU A 253 6.33 10.54 26.25
C LEU A 253 7.78 10.89 25.94
N GLN A 254 8.08 12.16 25.71
CA GLN A 254 9.44 12.65 25.49
C GLN A 254 9.75 13.80 26.44
N SER A 255 10.85 13.70 27.18
CA SER A 255 11.29 14.74 28.08
C SER A 255 11.80 15.96 27.33
N CYS A 256 11.42 17.17 27.76
CA CYS A 256 11.98 18.42 27.24
C CYS A 256 13.23 18.87 28.03
N GLN A 257 13.56 18.19 29.13
CA GLN A 257 14.55 18.63 30.11
C GLN A 257 15.69 17.62 30.33
N HIS A 258 15.52 16.37 29.89
CA HIS A 258 16.45 15.28 30.16
C HIS A 258 16.87 14.60 28.85
N CYS A 259 18.18 14.44 28.68
CA CYS A 259 18.78 13.70 27.56
C CYS A 259 19.56 12.50 28.09
N ASN A 260 19.68 11.46 27.27
CA ASN A 260 20.55 10.32 27.54
C ASN A 260 22.04 10.70 27.34
N SER A 261 22.94 9.75 27.56
CA SER A 261 24.39 9.94 27.41
C SER A 261 24.85 10.33 25.99
N GLN A 262 23.98 10.20 24.99
CA GLN A 262 24.23 10.60 23.61
C GLN A 262 23.64 11.98 23.27
N GLY A 263 23.07 12.69 24.25
CA GLY A 263 22.42 13.98 24.05
C GLY A 263 21.02 13.88 23.42
N ILE A 264 20.45 12.68 23.29
CA ILE A 264 19.12 12.46 22.72
C ILE A 264 18.07 12.59 23.84
N PRO A 265 16.97 13.32 23.65
CA PRO A 265 15.89 13.41 24.63
C PRO A 265 15.41 12.02 25.08
N ILE A 266 15.25 11.84 26.39
CA ILE A 266 14.74 10.58 26.95
C ILE A 266 13.28 10.40 26.53
N THR A 267 12.94 9.21 26.04
CA THR A 267 11.60 8.83 25.60
C THR A 267 11.10 7.61 26.36
N SER A 268 9.79 7.54 26.61
CA SER A 268 9.16 6.34 27.16
C SER A 268 9.05 5.26 26.08
N SER A 269 8.83 4.01 26.50
CA SER A 269 8.36 2.98 25.59
C SER A 269 6.96 3.36 25.03
N PRO A 270 6.63 2.95 23.79
CA PRO A 270 5.28 3.14 23.24
C PRO A 270 4.24 2.45 24.12
N ASN A 271 3.15 3.15 24.41
CA ASN A 271 2.17 2.72 25.40
C ASN A 271 0.73 2.82 24.87
N ASN A 272 -0.04 1.75 25.09
CA ASN A 272 -1.46 1.64 24.80
C ASN A 272 -2.23 0.89 25.91
N SER A 273 -1.78 0.98 27.17
CA SER A 273 -2.39 0.28 28.31
C SER A 273 -3.47 1.08 29.05
N TYR A 274 -3.79 2.27 28.54
CA TYR A 274 -4.83 3.13 29.10
C TYR A 274 -6.25 2.69 28.69
N PRO A 275 -7.28 2.99 29.50
CA PRO A 275 -8.67 2.62 29.18
C PRO A 275 -9.11 3.15 27.82
N TRP A 276 -9.76 2.30 27.03
CA TRP A 276 -10.25 2.67 25.70
C TRP A 276 -11.59 2.00 25.38
N SER A 277 -12.48 2.73 24.75
CA SER A 277 -13.61 2.15 24.02
C SER A 277 -13.84 2.87 22.70
N PRO A 278 -13.95 2.14 21.56
CA PRO A 278 -14.27 2.75 20.28
C PRO A 278 -15.67 3.37 20.22
N ARG A 279 -16.51 3.10 21.23
CA ARG A 279 -17.89 3.59 21.35
C ARG A 279 -17.99 4.90 22.14
N TRP A 280 -16.90 5.36 22.75
CA TRP A 280 -16.91 6.61 23.49
C TRP A 280 -17.00 7.81 22.55
N GLU A 281 -17.60 8.88 23.05
CA GLU A 281 -17.47 10.18 22.42
C GLU A 281 -16.02 10.62 22.41
N VAL A 282 -15.65 11.42 21.41
CA VAL A 282 -14.26 11.83 21.21
C VAL A 282 -13.71 12.59 22.43
N THR A 283 -14.53 13.40 23.09
CA THR A 283 -14.15 14.12 24.32
C THR A 283 -13.85 13.17 25.47
N GLU A 284 -14.69 12.14 25.66
CA GLU A 284 -14.47 11.11 26.68
C GLU A 284 -13.18 10.34 26.41
N MET A 285 -12.87 10.01 25.14
CA MET A 285 -11.59 9.38 24.78
C MET A 285 -10.38 10.24 25.21
N VAL A 286 -10.47 11.56 25.02
CA VAL A 286 -9.41 12.51 25.39
C VAL A 286 -9.30 12.64 26.90
N ASP A 287 -10.41 12.73 27.62
CA ASP A 287 -10.44 12.85 29.08
C ASP A 287 -9.79 11.62 29.73
N ARG A 288 -10.07 10.41 29.23
CA ARG A 288 -9.44 9.18 29.73
C ARG A 288 -7.94 9.13 29.49
N ILE A 289 -7.47 9.67 28.37
CA ILE A 289 -6.03 9.81 28.11
C ILE A 289 -5.41 10.84 29.05
N TYR A 290 -6.09 11.97 29.28
CA TYR A 290 -5.63 13.01 30.19
C TYR A 290 -5.47 12.49 31.63
N ASP A 291 -6.49 11.81 32.15
CA ASP A 291 -6.46 11.20 33.48
C ASP A 291 -5.31 10.19 33.60
N TYR A 292 -5.16 9.32 32.59
CA TYR A 292 -4.06 8.35 32.54
C TYR A 292 -2.68 9.03 32.58
N LEU A 293 -2.51 10.12 31.83
CA LEU A 293 -1.24 10.85 31.75
C LEU A 293 -0.91 11.60 33.05
N ALA A 294 -1.91 11.99 33.84
CA ALA A 294 -1.69 12.61 35.15
C ALA A 294 -0.91 11.67 36.09
N ASP A 295 -1.21 10.37 36.05
CA ASP A 295 -0.49 9.35 36.82
C ASP A 295 0.82 8.94 36.13
N GLU A 296 0.76 8.66 34.82
CA GLU A 296 1.92 8.13 34.07
C GLU A 296 3.08 9.14 34.00
N CYS A 297 2.80 10.45 34.09
CA CYS A 297 3.85 11.46 34.10
C CYS A 297 4.81 11.31 35.30
N GLN A 298 4.35 10.79 36.45
CA GLN A 298 5.22 10.57 37.61
C GLN A 298 6.17 9.39 37.37
N ASN A 299 5.67 8.33 36.76
CA ASN A 299 6.49 7.18 36.35
C ASN A 299 7.55 7.61 35.34
N PHE A 300 7.15 8.39 34.34
CA PHE A 300 8.06 8.88 33.31
C PHE A 300 9.10 9.87 33.86
N LYS A 301 8.72 10.74 34.79
CA LYS A 301 9.66 11.65 35.47
C LYS A 301 10.71 10.89 36.27
N LYS A 302 10.31 9.81 36.96
CA LYS A 302 11.24 8.93 37.68
C LYS A 302 12.21 8.26 36.71
N LEU A 303 11.71 7.70 35.61
CA LEU A 303 12.54 7.14 34.52
C LEU A 303 13.59 8.14 34.02
N CYS A 304 13.18 9.40 33.79
CA CYS A 304 14.09 10.45 33.33
C CYS A 304 15.17 10.81 34.36
N SER A 305 14.84 10.76 35.65
CA SER A 305 15.77 11.06 36.75
C SER A 305 16.77 9.93 36.97
N ASP A 306 16.32 8.68 36.84
CA ASP A 306 17.15 7.48 37.01
C ASP A 306 18.10 7.27 35.80
N GLY A 307 17.76 7.83 34.63
CA GLY A 307 18.59 7.81 33.42
C GLY A 307 19.82 8.72 33.46
N PHE A 308 19.96 9.55 34.49
CA PHE A 308 21.15 10.37 34.75
C PHE A 308 22.08 9.62 35.72
N PRO A 309 23.28 9.14 35.31
CA PRO A 309 24.35 8.98 36.26
C PRO A 309 24.67 10.39 36.80
N GLN A 310 24.46 10.61 38.09
CA GLN A 310 24.93 11.84 38.75
C GLN A 310 26.42 12.00 38.49
N ALA A 311 26.78 12.97 37.65
CA ALA A 311 28.16 13.42 37.56
C ALA A 311 28.51 14.03 38.92
N LYS A 312 29.31 13.30 39.70
CA LYS A 312 30.01 13.84 40.87
C LYS A 312 31.16 14.73 40.44
#